data_AF-R7NGT1-F1
#
_entry.id   AF-R7NGT1-F1
#
_cell.length_a   1.000
_cell.length_b   1.000
_cell.length_c   1.000
_cell.angle_alpha   90.00
_cell.angle_beta   90.00
_cell.angle_gamma   90.00
#
_symmetry.space_group_name_H-M   'P 1'
#
loop_
_entity.id
_entity.type
_entity.pdbx_description
1 polymer ?
#
loop_
_entity_poly.entity_id
_entity_poly.type
_entity_poly.pdbx_seq_one_letter_code
_entity_poly.pdbx_strand_id
1 'polypeptide(L)'
;MRKFNSSLNGYNKIEVNNFVHEVTQEYESMLNKLKHQDEEIERLKKDLEKYQNMENTLNRALVVAEDASNQIKRVARDEAKGVIEDARRNASRIVNDALLKADKIEQDAETLKRRVVIFKRRLRSVVDEQVEFIDSINEDY
;
A
#
# COMPACT_ATOMS: atom_id res chain seq x y z
N MET A 1 27.65 -12.42 -71.39
CA MET A 1 28.65 -11.40 -71.77
C MET A 1 28.21 -10.74 -73.07
N ARG A 2 27.93 -9.44 -73.02
CA ARG A 2 27.59 -8.63 -74.20
C ARG A 2 28.86 -8.52 -75.05
N LYS A 3 28.81 -8.87 -76.34
CA LYS A 3 29.95 -8.78 -77.26
C LYS A 3 29.77 -7.56 -78.15
N PHE A 4 30.78 -6.70 -78.23
CA PHE A 4 30.74 -5.50 -79.07
C PHE A 4 31.10 -5.84 -80.51
N ASN A 5 30.46 -5.18 -81.47
CA ASN A 5 30.80 -5.33 -82.88
C ASN A 5 32.20 -4.76 -83.17
N SER A 6 32.93 -5.35 -84.11
CA SER A 6 34.26 -4.88 -84.52
C SER A 6 34.19 -3.90 -85.69
N SER A 7 34.86 -2.74 -85.59
CA SER A 7 35.19 -1.84 -86.69
C SER A 7 36.60 -2.13 -87.22
N LEU A 8 37.01 -1.44 -88.29
CA LEU A 8 38.26 -1.68 -89.04
C LEU A 8 39.53 -1.73 -88.16
N ASN A 9 39.50 -1.23 -86.91
CA ASN A 9 40.62 -1.24 -85.95
C ASN A 9 40.20 -1.59 -84.49
N GLY A 10 39.24 -2.50 -84.27
CA GLY A 10 38.88 -2.99 -82.93
C GLY A 10 37.40 -2.84 -82.59
N TYR A 11 37.01 -2.74 -81.31
CA TYR A 11 35.59 -2.65 -80.94
C TYR A 11 34.93 -1.32 -81.36
N ASN A 12 33.62 -1.37 -81.62
CA ASN A 12 32.81 -0.20 -81.96
C ASN A 12 32.78 0.77 -80.77
N LYS A 13 33.46 1.91 -80.93
CA LYS A 13 33.60 2.94 -79.90
C LYS A 13 32.26 3.48 -79.38
N ILE A 14 31.23 3.54 -80.23
CA ILE A 14 29.90 4.05 -79.85
C ILE A 14 29.19 3.04 -78.95
N GLU A 15 29.19 1.75 -79.31
CA GLU A 15 28.61 0.69 -78.47
C GLU A 15 29.31 0.58 -77.11
N VAL A 16 30.64 0.70 -77.09
CA VAL A 16 31.43 0.68 -75.85
C VAL A 16 31.12 1.88 -74.98
N ASN A 17 31.08 3.10 -75.53
CA ASN A 17 30.75 4.31 -74.77
C ASN A 17 29.33 4.26 -74.20
N ASN A 18 28.35 3.79 -74.97
CA ASN A 18 26.97 3.64 -74.49
C ASN A 18 26.89 2.63 -73.34
N PHE A 19 27.60 1.50 -73.44
CA PHE A 19 27.66 0.52 -72.37
C PHE A 19 28.35 1.07 -71.10
N VAL A 20 29.47 1.79 -71.26
CA VAL A 20 30.14 2.44 -70.12
C VAL A 20 29.21 3.45 -69.46
N HIS A 21 28.44 4.21 -70.22
CA HIS A 21 27.45 5.15 -69.69
C HIS A 21 26.32 4.44 -68.92
N GLU A 22 25.77 3.36 -69.48
CA GLU A 22 24.74 2.52 -68.85
C GLU A 22 25.25 1.94 -67.51
N VAL A 23 26.46 1.38 -67.49
CA VAL A 23 27.09 0.85 -66.26
C VAL A 23 27.34 1.95 -65.24
N THR A 24 27.75 3.14 -65.68
CA THR A 24 28.01 4.28 -64.79
C THR A 24 26.71 4.75 -64.12
N GLN A 25 25.62 4.87 -64.87
CA GLN A 25 24.30 5.24 -64.33
C GLN A 25 23.76 4.19 -63.35
N GLU A 26 23.85 2.91 -63.67
CA GLU A 26 23.46 1.82 -62.77
C GLU A 26 24.28 1.83 -61.48
N TYR A 27 25.60 2.04 -61.60
CA TYR A 27 26.49 2.13 -60.45
C TYR A 27 26.16 3.34 -59.56
N GLU A 28 25.93 4.52 -60.13
CA GLU A 28 25.49 5.71 -59.38
C GLU A 28 24.15 5.48 -58.68
N SER A 29 23.18 4.84 -59.36
CA SER A 29 21.90 4.47 -58.77
C SER A 29 22.07 3.53 -57.57
N MET A 30 22.91 2.50 -57.72
CA MET A 30 23.23 1.56 -56.66
C MET A 30 23.92 2.25 -55.48
N LEU A 31 24.86 3.15 -55.75
CA LEU A 31 25.60 3.88 -54.72
C LEU A 31 24.69 4.83 -53.92
N ASN A 32 23.74 5.49 -54.58
CA ASN A 32 22.74 6.31 -53.91
C ASN A 32 21.77 5.48 -53.06
N LYS A 33 21.33 4.32 -53.56
CA LYS A 33 20.51 3.38 -52.77
C LYS A 33 21.25 2.90 -51.52
N LEU A 34 22.53 2.58 -51.65
CA LEU A 34 23.36 2.12 -50.53
C LEU A 34 23.50 3.21 -49.46
N LYS A 35 23.77 4.46 -49.87
CA LYS A 35 23.78 5.60 -48.93
C LYS A 35 22.45 5.80 -48.21
N HIS A 36 21.34 5.75 -48.93
CA HIS A 36 20.02 5.90 -48.31
C HIS A 36 19.72 4.75 -47.33
N GLN A 37 20.10 3.52 -47.67
CA GLN A 37 19.95 2.38 -46.77
C GLN A 37 20.82 2.52 -45.53
N ASP A 38 22.07 2.99 -45.66
CA ASP A 38 22.96 3.23 -44.52
C ASP A 38 22.38 4.32 -43.59
N GLU A 39 21.86 5.42 -44.15
CA GLU A 39 21.18 6.47 -43.37
C GLU A 39 19.95 5.95 -42.62
N GLU A 40 19.15 5.10 -43.28
CA GLU A 40 17.97 4.48 -42.70
C GLU A 40 18.33 3.47 -41.60
N ILE A 41 19.38 2.66 -41.80
CA ILE A 41 19.92 1.75 -40.78
C ILE A 41 20.38 2.54 -39.56
N GLU A 42 21.11 3.63 -39.74
CA GLU A 42 21.58 4.45 -38.63
C GLU A 42 20.43 5.12 -37.88
N ARG A 43 19.38 5.56 -38.58
CA ARG A 43 18.15 6.08 -37.95
C ARG A 43 17.46 5.00 -37.12
N LEU A 44 17.26 3.80 -37.69
CA LEU A 44 16.61 2.67 -37.02
C LEU A 44 17.39 2.20 -35.79
N LYS A 45 18.73 2.19 -35.84
CA LYS A 45 19.59 1.87 -34.69
C LYS A 45 19.40 2.86 -33.54
N LYS A 46 19.35 4.17 -33.85
CA LYS A 46 19.12 5.21 -32.84
C LYS A 46 17.73 5.09 -32.20
N ASP A 47 16.71 4.81 -33.00
CA ASP A 47 15.36 4.59 -32.48
C ASP A 47 15.31 3.35 -31.59
N LEU A 48 15.97 2.25 -31.99
CA LEU A 48 16.07 1.04 -31.17
C LEU A 48 16.75 1.31 -29.83
N GLU A 49 17.87 2.03 -29.82
CA GLU A 49 18.57 2.41 -28.59
C GLU A 49 17.68 3.26 -27.68
N LYS A 50 16.93 4.21 -28.25
CA LYS A 50 15.96 5.01 -27.51
C LYS A 50 14.88 4.13 -26.86
N TYR A 51 14.32 3.18 -27.60
CA TYR A 51 13.30 2.26 -27.07
C TYR A 51 13.86 1.37 -25.96
N GLN A 52 15.07 0.84 -26.12
CA GLN A 52 15.74 0.04 -25.07
C GLN A 52 15.96 0.86 -23.80
N ASN A 53 16.39 2.12 -23.93
CA ASN A 53 16.56 3.01 -22.78
C ASN A 53 15.22 3.32 -22.08
N MET A 54 14.15 3.50 -22.86
CA MET A 54 12.81 3.72 -22.33
C MET A 54 12.27 2.48 -21.61
N GLU A 55 12.46 1.30 -22.19
CA GLU A 55 12.09 0.01 -21.57
C GLU A 55 12.83 -0.20 -20.25
N ASN A 56 14.14 0.05 -20.22
CA ASN A 56 14.94 -0.03 -18.99
C ASN A 56 14.43 0.92 -17.90
N THR A 57 14.06 2.14 -18.28
CA THR A 57 13.50 3.13 -17.35
C THR A 57 12.14 2.69 -16.82
N LEU A 58 11.27 2.17 -17.70
CA LEU A 58 9.97 1.65 -17.32
C LEU A 58 10.08 0.47 -16.37
N ASN A 59 10.98 -0.48 -16.65
CA ASN A 59 11.24 -1.63 -15.78
C ASN A 59 11.70 -1.20 -14.39
N ARG A 60 12.61 -0.22 -14.30
CA ARG A 60 13.03 0.34 -13.01
C ARG A 60 11.87 1.00 -12.27
N ALA A 61 11.05 1.79 -12.97
CA ALA A 61 9.88 2.42 -12.37
C ALA A 61 8.87 1.38 -11.84
N LEU A 62 8.69 0.28 -12.56
CA LEU A 62 7.79 -0.80 -12.17
C LEU A 62 8.26 -1.52 -10.90
N VAL A 63 9.56 -1.82 -10.81
CA VAL A 63 10.16 -2.41 -9.59
C VAL A 63 10.01 -1.46 -8.39
N VAL A 64 10.28 -0.17 -8.57
CA VAL A 64 10.11 0.83 -7.50
C VAL A 64 8.65 0.93 -7.08
N ALA A 65 7.70 0.90 -8.03
CA ALA A 65 6.28 0.91 -7.72
C ALA A 65 5.83 -0.35 -6.97
N GLU A 66 6.36 -1.52 -7.32
CA GLU A 66 6.10 -2.78 -6.63
C GLU A 66 6.63 -2.75 -5.19
N ASP A 67 7.87 -2.31 -5.00
CA ASP A 67 8.49 -2.17 -3.68
C ASP A 67 7.72 -1.19 -2.79
N ALA A 68 7.33 -0.03 -3.35
CA ALA A 68 6.49 0.94 -2.66
C ALA A 68 5.13 0.36 -2.27
N SER A 69 4.48 -0.38 -3.17
CA SER A 69 3.21 -1.06 -2.89
C SER A 69 3.35 -2.07 -1.76
N ASN A 70 4.40 -2.88 -1.78
CA ASN A 70 4.69 -3.88 -0.75
C ASN A 70 5.00 -3.22 0.60
N GLN A 71 5.74 -2.11 0.59
CA GLN A 71 6.01 -1.34 1.80
C GLN A 71 4.74 -0.73 2.39
N ILE A 72 3.87 -0.14 1.58
CA ILE A 72 2.57 0.39 2.03
C ILE A 72 1.73 -0.72 2.65
N LYS A 73 1.63 -1.89 2.00
CA LYS A 73 0.89 -3.05 2.54
C LYS A 73 1.46 -3.53 3.87
N ARG A 74 2.78 -3.52 4.05
CA ARG A 74 3.44 -3.91 5.30
C ARG A 74 3.10 -2.93 6.41
N VAL A 75 3.32 -1.64 6.19
CA VAL A 75 3.04 -0.58 7.18
C VAL A 75 1.56 -0.60 7.59
N ALA A 76 0.63 -0.69 6.63
CA ALA A 76 -0.79 -0.75 6.92
C ALA A 76 -1.18 -1.98 7.77
N ARG A 77 -0.53 -3.14 7.55
CA ARG A 77 -0.77 -4.34 8.36
C ARG A 77 -0.22 -4.20 9.77
N ASP A 78 0.95 -3.62 9.93
CA ASP A 78 1.57 -3.41 11.24
C ASP A 78 0.81 -2.37 12.05
N GLU A 79 0.39 -1.28 11.41
CA GLU A 79 -0.47 -0.26 12.03
C GLU A 79 -1.83 -0.84 12.43
N ALA A 80 -2.47 -1.61 11.55
CA ALA A 80 -3.73 -2.27 11.88
C ALA A 80 -3.60 -3.22 13.08
N LYS A 81 -2.50 -3.96 13.19
CA LYS A 81 -2.22 -4.79 14.37
C LYS A 81 -2.06 -3.92 15.63
N GLY A 82 -1.30 -2.84 15.55
CA GLY A 82 -1.11 -1.90 16.66
C GLY A 82 -2.44 -1.33 17.16
N VAL A 83 -3.31 -0.88 16.25
CA VAL A 83 -4.65 -0.37 16.58
C VAL A 83 -5.49 -1.44 17.30
N ILE A 84 -5.46 -2.69 16.83
CA ILE A 84 -6.20 -3.79 17.46
C ILE A 84 -5.65 -4.09 18.86
N GLU A 85 -4.33 -4.12 19.04
CA GLU A 85 -3.70 -4.37 20.34
C GLU A 85 -4.01 -3.25 21.35
N ASP A 86 -3.92 -1.99 20.92
CA ASP A 86 -4.27 -0.83 21.75
C ASP A 86 -5.75 -0.84 22.14
N ALA A 87 -6.64 -1.15 21.19
CA ALA A 87 -8.06 -1.28 21.46
C ALA A 87 -8.35 -2.40 22.47
N ARG A 88 -7.69 -3.56 22.35
CA ARG A 88 -7.81 -4.68 23.30
C ARG A 88 -7.32 -4.30 24.69
N ARG A 89 -6.18 -3.60 24.78
CA ARG A 89 -5.62 -3.14 26.06
C ARG A 89 -6.55 -2.14 26.73
N ASN A 90 -7.09 -1.18 25.98
CA ASN A 90 -8.05 -0.20 26.48
C ASN A 90 -9.35 -0.86 26.96
N ALA A 91 -9.89 -1.79 26.17
CA ALA A 91 -11.08 -2.55 26.56
C ALA A 91 -10.85 -3.34 27.86
N SER A 92 -9.70 -4.03 27.98
CA SER A 92 -9.35 -4.77 29.20
C SER A 92 -9.23 -3.86 30.42
N ARG A 93 -8.67 -2.66 30.25
CA ARG A 93 -8.60 -1.64 31.32
C ARG A 93 -9.99 -1.17 31.74
N ILE A 94 -10.85 -0.83 30.78
CA ILE A 94 -12.23 -0.39 31.06
C ILE A 94 -13.00 -1.47 31.82
N VAL A 95 -12.87 -2.74 31.41
CA VAL A 95 -13.52 -3.87 32.10
C VAL A 95 -12.99 -4.01 33.51
N ASN A 96 -11.68 -3.91 33.72
CA ASN A 96 -11.09 -4.00 35.05
C ASN A 96 -11.55 -2.85 35.97
N ASP A 97 -11.54 -1.61 35.47
CA ASP A 97 -12.02 -0.44 36.20
C ASP A 97 -13.50 -0.58 36.58
N ALA A 98 -14.32 -1.13 35.66
CA ALA A 98 -15.73 -1.40 35.91
C ALA A 98 -15.94 -2.49 36.98
N LEU A 99 -15.15 -3.58 36.94
CA LEU A 99 -15.21 -4.65 37.93
C LEU A 99 -14.82 -4.15 39.33
N LEU A 100 -13.74 -3.36 39.44
CA LEU A 100 -13.33 -2.76 40.71
C LEU A 100 -14.40 -1.82 41.28
N LYS A 101 -15.05 -1.05 40.42
CA LYS A 101 -16.15 -0.17 40.83
C LYS A 101 -17.39 -0.97 41.28
N ALA A 102 -17.71 -2.06 40.59
CA ALA A 102 -18.82 -2.93 40.95
C ALA A 102 -18.59 -3.59 42.32
N ASP A 103 -17.41 -4.15 42.55
CA ASP A 103 -17.03 -4.76 43.84
C ASP A 103 -17.12 -3.75 44.99
N LYS A 104 -16.64 -2.51 44.77
CA LYS A 104 -16.78 -1.44 45.76
C LYS A 104 -18.24 -1.11 46.07
N ILE A 105 -19.09 -1.00 45.05
CA ILE A 105 -20.52 -0.73 45.25
C ILE A 105 -21.19 -1.86 46.02
N GLU A 106 -20.83 -3.11 45.74
CA GLU A 106 -21.35 -4.28 46.45
C GLU A 106 -20.95 -4.27 47.93
N GLN A 107 -19.69 -3.97 48.23
CA GLN A 107 -19.20 -3.82 49.60
C GLN A 107 -19.87 -2.67 50.35
N ASP A 108 -20.07 -1.53 49.69
CA ASP A 108 -20.77 -0.37 50.25
C ASP A 108 -22.25 -0.72 50.54
N ALA A 109 -22.92 -1.43 49.63
CA ALA A 109 -24.31 -1.88 49.79
C ALA A 109 -24.46 -2.86 50.96
N GLU A 110 -23.55 -3.83 51.09
CA GLU A 110 -23.56 -4.79 52.20
C GLU A 110 -23.28 -4.08 53.54
N THR A 111 -22.35 -3.12 53.55
CA THR A 111 -22.10 -2.28 54.73
C THR A 111 -23.33 -1.48 55.12
N LEU A 112 -24.02 -0.87 54.15
CA LEU A 112 -25.25 -0.13 54.39
C LEU A 112 -26.35 -1.03 54.95
N LYS A 113 -26.51 -2.24 54.41
CA LYS A 113 -27.48 -3.23 54.91
C LYS A 113 -27.23 -3.58 56.38
N ARG A 114 -25.97 -3.82 56.76
CA ARG A 114 -25.61 -4.06 58.18
C ARG A 114 -25.93 -2.86 59.07
N ARG A 115 -25.62 -1.64 58.61
CA ARG A 115 -25.96 -0.41 59.33
C ARG A 115 -27.46 -0.25 59.54
N VAL A 116 -28.28 -0.56 58.54
CA VAL A 116 -29.75 -0.53 58.64
C VAL A 116 -30.25 -1.54 59.68
N VAL A 117 -29.70 -2.76 59.69
CA VAL A 117 -30.08 -3.79 60.69
C VAL A 117 -29.73 -3.32 62.11
N ILE A 118 -28.53 -2.77 62.32
CA ILE A 118 -28.10 -2.25 63.62
C ILE A 118 -29.00 -1.08 64.05
N PHE A 119 -29.29 -0.15 63.13
CA PHE A 119 -30.17 0.98 63.40
C PHE A 119 -31.58 0.55 63.80
N LYS A 120 -32.18 -0.42 63.09
CA LYS A 120 -33.48 -1.00 63.44
C LYS A 120 -33.48 -1.60 64.85
N ARG A 121 -32.42 -2.35 65.23
CA ARG A 121 -32.30 -2.92 66.58
C ARG A 121 -32.20 -1.84 67.66
N ARG A 122 -31.40 -0.80 67.42
CA ARG A 122 -31.27 0.34 68.35
C ARG A 122 -32.59 1.08 68.53
N LEU A 123 -33.30 1.36 67.44
CA LEU A 123 -34.62 1.98 67.51
C LEU A 123 -35.61 1.14 68.32
N ARG A 124 -35.61 -0.19 68.10
CA ARG A 124 -36.46 -1.09 68.86
C ARG A 124 -36.15 -1.04 70.36
N SER A 125 -34.87 -1.12 70.74
CA SER A 125 -34.43 -0.99 72.15
C SER A 125 -34.94 0.30 72.78
N VAL A 126 -34.79 1.44 72.08
CA VAL A 126 -35.27 2.73 72.58
C VAL A 126 -36.78 2.71 72.76
N VAL A 127 -37.54 2.18 71.81
CA VAL A 127 -39.00 2.08 71.94
C VAL A 127 -39.40 1.16 73.09
N ASP A 128 -38.78 0.00 73.22
CA ASP A 128 -39.05 -0.96 74.30
C ASP A 128 -38.74 -0.31 75.68
N GLU A 129 -37.63 0.41 75.82
CA GLU A 129 -37.29 1.20 77.03
C GLU A 129 -38.35 2.27 77.35
N GLN A 130 -38.90 2.95 76.33
CA GLN A 130 -39.97 3.94 76.55
C GLN A 130 -41.30 3.27 76.95
N VAL A 131 -41.59 2.07 76.46
CA VAL A 131 -42.78 1.31 76.85
C VAL A 131 -42.66 0.83 78.29
N GLU A 132 -41.53 0.24 78.68
CA GLU A 132 -41.27 -0.17 80.07
C GLU A 132 -41.40 1.01 81.05
N PHE A 133 -40.91 2.19 80.66
CA PHE A 133 -41.08 3.40 81.46
C PHE A 133 -42.57 3.77 81.66
N ILE A 134 -43.39 3.71 80.62
CA ILE A 134 -44.84 3.99 80.72
C ILE A 134 -45.53 2.95 81.60
N ASP A 135 -45.20 1.67 81.45
CA ASP A 135 -45.81 0.60 82.24
C ASP A 135 -45.46 0.76 83.74
N SER A 136 -44.23 1.16 84.07
CA SER A 136 -43.83 1.45 85.45
C SER A 136 -44.62 2.60 86.10
N ILE A 137 -45.03 3.60 85.32
CA ILE A 137 -45.89 4.70 85.84
C ILE A 137 -47.30 4.20 86.17
N ASN A 138 -47.82 3.22 85.44
CA ASN A 138 -49.18 2.69 85.66
C ASN A 138 -49.25 1.73 86.87
N GLU A 139 -48.14 1.14 87.31
CA GLU A 139 -48.09 0.27 88.50
C GLU A 139 -48.06 1.06 89.82
N ASP A 140 -47.69 2.34 89.77
CA ASP A 140 -47.60 3.24 90.94
C ASP A 140 -48.93 3.97 91.27
N TYR A 141 -50.04 3.66 90.58
CA TYR A 141 -51.39 4.22 90.81
C TYR A 141 -52.43 3.17 91.23
#